data_AF-A0A8B7UAS8-F1
#
_entry.id   AF-A0A8B7UAS8-F1
#
_cell.length_a   1.000
_cell.length_b   1.000
_cell.length_c   1.000
_cell.angle_alpha   90.00
_cell.angle_beta   90.00
_cell.angle_gamma   90.00
#
_symmetry.space_group_name_H-M   'P 1'
#
loop_
_entity.id
_entity.type
_entity.pdbx_description
1 polymer ?
#
loop_
_entity_poly.entity_id
_entity_poly.type
_entity_poly.pdbx_seq_one_letter_code
_entity_poly.pdbx_strand_id
1 'polypeptide(L)'
;GFFLTVSPESVLKVAHHASENNRIFTLNLSAPFISQFYKESLMKVMPYVDILFGNETEAATFAREQGFETKNIKEIAKKTQALPKVNSKRQRIVIFTQGRDDTIMATEMISFFKMIIY
;
A
#
# COMPACT_ATOMS: atom_id res chain seq x y z
N GLY A 1 -6.73 -2.98 13.07
CA GLY A 1 -6.33 -1.94 14.03
C GLY A 1 -5.16 -1.15 13.48
N PHE A 2 -4.94 0.08 13.93
CA PHE A 2 -3.91 0.99 13.40
C PHE A 2 -2.52 0.75 14.03
N PHE A 3 -1.87 -0.37 13.72
CA PHE A 3 -0.60 -0.74 14.39
C PHE A 3 0.53 0.30 14.23
N LEU A 4 0.53 1.05 13.13
CA LEU A 4 1.47 2.15 12.89
C LEU A 4 1.33 3.31 13.89
N THR A 5 0.23 3.41 14.64
CA THR A 5 0.03 4.46 15.65
C THR A 5 0.41 3.98 17.05
N VAL A 6 0.59 2.67 17.25
CA VAL A 6 0.79 2.05 18.57
C VAL A 6 2.22 1.53 18.72
N SER A 7 2.74 0.79 17.75
CA SER A 7 4.12 0.30 17.77
C SER A 7 4.66 0.10 16.35
N PRO A 8 5.16 1.18 15.71
CA PRO A 8 5.88 1.11 14.45
C PRO A 8 7.05 0.12 14.46
N GLU A 9 7.74 -0.02 15.59
CA GLU A 9 8.90 -0.89 15.78
C GLU A 9 8.50 -2.36 15.64
N SER A 10 7.35 -2.73 16.20
CA SER A 10 6.81 -4.09 16.07
C SER A 10 6.46 -4.42 14.62
N VAL A 11 5.82 -3.48 13.92
CA VAL A 11 5.51 -3.63 12.49
C VAL A 11 6.79 -3.80 11.68
N LEU A 12 7.79 -2.95 11.92
CA LEU A 12 9.06 -3.00 11.20
C LEU A 12 9.83 -4.29 11.46
N LYS A 13 9.85 -4.77 12.71
CA LYS A 13 10.48 -6.05 13.08
C LYS A 13 9.86 -7.24 12.32
N VAL A 14 8.53 -7.29 12.23
CA VAL A 14 7.83 -8.34 11.47
C VAL A 14 8.07 -8.20 9.97
N ALA A 15 8.02 -6.98 9.45
CA ALA A 15 8.24 -6.70 8.03
C ALA A 15 9.65 -7.08 7.57
N HIS A 16 10.67 -6.78 8.40
CA HIS A 16 12.05 -7.19 8.18
C HIS A 16 12.18 -8.71 8.14
N HIS A 17 11.66 -9.40 9.16
CA HIS A 17 11.69 -10.86 9.23
C HIS A 17 11.01 -11.49 8.01
N ALA A 18 9.87 -10.96 7.58
CA ALA A 18 9.17 -11.45 6.39
C ALA A 18 10.03 -11.29 5.13
N SER A 19 10.64 -10.12 4.94
CA SER A 19 11.52 -9.82 3.80
C SER A 19 12.74 -10.74 3.74
N GLU A 20 13.45 -10.93 4.86
CA GLU A 20 14.62 -11.82 4.94
C GLU A 20 14.29 -13.28 4.60
N ASN A 21 13.10 -13.72 5.01
CA ASN A 21 12.66 -15.11 4.84
C ASN A 21 11.78 -15.31 3.60
N ASN A 22 11.75 -14.31 2.70
CA ASN A 22 10.93 -14.32 1.48
C ASN A 22 9.45 -14.66 1.74
N ARG A 23 8.91 -14.26 2.90
CA ARG A 23 7.50 -14.35 3.25
C ARG A 23 6.77 -13.10 2.77
N ILE A 24 5.47 -13.25 2.53
CA ILE A 24 4.63 -12.14 2.11
C ILE A 24 4.31 -11.28 3.32
N PHE A 25 4.60 -9.98 3.23
CA PHE A 25 4.15 -8.98 4.19
C PHE A 25 3.09 -8.07 3.56
N THR A 26 1.95 -7.94 4.23
CA THR A 26 0.82 -7.13 3.77
C THR A 26 0.54 -5.99 4.73
N LEU A 27 0.13 -4.85 4.18
CA LEU A 27 -0.27 -3.68 4.97
C LEU A 27 -1.54 -3.06 4.39
N ASN A 28 -2.38 -2.48 5.24
CA ASN A 28 -3.55 -1.71 4.82
C ASN A 28 -3.35 -0.23 5.21
N LEU A 29 -3.61 0.71 4.30
CA LEU A 29 -3.56 2.15 4.57
C LEU A 29 -4.51 2.55 5.71
N SER A 30 -5.59 1.78 5.90
CA SER A 30 -6.53 1.78 7.02
C SER A 30 -7.39 3.03 7.21
N ALA A 31 -6.81 4.22 7.06
CA ALA A 31 -7.52 5.50 7.11
C ALA A 31 -6.65 6.66 6.57
N PRO A 32 -7.26 7.76 6.08
CA PRO A 32 -6.54 8.94 5.58
C PRO A 32 -5.53 9.51 6.58
N PHE A 33 -5.87 9.54 7.87
CA PHE A 33 -5.04 10.15 8.91
C PHE A 33 -3.68 9.45 9.06
N ILE A 34 -3.57 8.17 8.71
CA ILE A 34 -2.29 7.43 8.72
C ILE A 34 -1.33 8.04 7.70
N SER A 35 -1.82 8.36 6.51
CA SER A 35 -0.99 9.00 5.48
C SER A 35 -0.64 10.45 5.85
N GLN A 36 -1.52 11.15 6.56
CA GLN A 36 -1.33 12.56 6.93
C GLN A 36 -0.35 12.73 8.10
N PHE A 37 -0.55 11.97 9.18
CA PHE A 37 0.14 12.21 10.46
C PHE A 37 1.19 11.14 10.78
N TYR A 38 1.12 9.99 10.12
CA TYR A 38 2.04 8.86 10.34
C TYR A 38 2.82 8.51 9.07
N LYS A 39 2.97 9.46 8.14
CA LYS A 39 3.69 9.31 6.87
C LYS A 39 5.09 8.73 7.06
N GLU A 40 5.84 9.25 8.03
CA GLU A 40 7.22 8.80 8.28
C GLU A 40 7.26 7.31 8.64
N SER A 41 6.44 6.89 9.61
CA SER A 41 6.32 5.48 10.02
C SER A 41 5.84 4.59 8.89
N LEU A 42 4.82 5.03 8.14
CA LEU A 42 4.30 4.32 6.97
C LEU A 42 5.40 4.10 5.91
N MET A 43 6.17 5.14 5.60
CA MET A 43 7.19 5.10 4.57
C MET A 43 8.46 4.36 5.00
N LYS A 44 8.74 4.26 6.30
CA LYS A 44 9.78 3.35 6.83
C LYS A 44 9.42 1.87 6.61
N VAL A 45 8.14 1.52 6.69
CA VAL A 45 7.66 0.14 6.49
C VAL A 45 7.41 -0.18 5.01
N MET A 46 7.05 0.81 4.20
CA MET A 46 6.67 0.63 2.78
C MET A 46 7.66 -0.22 1.94
N PRO A 47 8.99 -0.12 2.09
CA PRO A 47 9.93 -0.92 1.31
C PRO A 47 9.82 -2.44 1.53
N TYR A 48 9.18 -2.86 2.61
CA TYR A 48 8.95 -4.26 2.97
C TYR A 48 7.56 -4.76 2.58
N VAL A 49 6.66 -3.88 2.13
CA VAL A 49 5.28 -4.24 1.78
C VAL A 49 5.24 -4.91 0.42
N ASP A 50 4.83 -6.19 0.42
CA ASP A 50 4.58 -6.96 -0.80
C ASP A 50 3.17 -6.71 -1.33
N ILE A 51 2.16 -6.60 -0.46
CA ILE A 51 0.79 -6.27 -0.85
C ILE A 51 0.28 -5.11 -0.01
N LEU A 52 -0.03 -3.99 -0.68
CA LEU A 52 -0.66 -2.84 -0.04
C LEU A 52 -2.14 -2.79 -0.39
N PHE A 53 -2.98 -2.72 0.64
CA PHE A 53 -4.41 -2.52 0.53
C PHE A 53 -4.79 -1.09 0.91
N GLY A 54 -5.89 -0.60 0.35
CA GLY A 54 -6.58 0.61 0.80
C GLY A 54 -7.85 0.84 -0.01
N ASN A 55 -8.59 1.88 0.33
CA ASN A 55 -9.70 2.36 -0.50
C ASN A 55 -9.33 3.63 -1.29
N GLU A 56 -10.26 4.13 -2.10
CA GLU A 56 -10.10 5.31 -2.94
C GLU A 56 -9.75 6.58 -2.15
N THR A 57 -10.32 6.75 -0.96
CA THR A 57 -10.11 7.95 -0.12
C THR A 57 -8.74 7.92 0.53
N GLU A 58 -8.33 6.75 1.02
CA GLU A 58 -6.99 6.50 1.55
C GLU A 58 -5.92 6.65 0.46
N ALA A 59 -6.15 6.08 -0.72
CA ALA A 59 -5.24 6.17 -1.85
C ALA A 59 -5.06 7.62 -2.33
N ALA A 60 -6.15 8.39 -2.43
CA ALA A 60 -6.08 9.81 -2.79
C ALA A 60 -5.30 10.62 -1.75
N THR A 61 -5.50 10.34 -0.47
CA THR A 61 -4.76 10.99 0.62
C THR A 61 -3.29 10.62 0.57
N PHE A 62 -2.97 9.33 0.44
CA PHE A 62 -1.60 8.84 0.29
C PHE A 62 -0.89 9.53 -0.89
N ALA A 63 -1.53 9.59 -2.05
CA ALA A 63 -0.97 10.24 -3.24
C ALA A 63 -0.65 11.71 -3.01
N ARG A 64 -1.54 12.45 -2.35
CA ARG A 64 -1.32 13.85 -1.98
C ARG A 64 -0.12 13.98 -1.05
N GLU A 65 -0.08 13.20 0.02
CA GLU A 65 1.01 13.27 1.01
C GLU A 65 2.35 12.81 0.41
N GLN A 66 2.35 11.92 -0.59
CA GLN A 66 3.56 11.52 -1.32
C GLN A 66 3.94 12.46 -2.49
N GLY A 67 3.15 13.50 -2.78
CA GLY A 67 3.44 14.42 -3.89
C GLY A 67 3.34 13.76 -5.27
N PHE A 68 2.40 12.84 -5.47
CA PHE A 68 2.25 12.14 -6.75
C PHE A 68 1.60 12.99 -7.86
N GLU A 69 1.07 14.17 -7.53
CA GLU A 69 0.49 15.11 -8.50
C GLU A 69 -0.60 14.52 -9.41
N THR A 70 -1.36 13.54 -8.90
CA THR A 70 -2.47 12.93 -9.64
C THR A 70 -3.61 12.55 -8.68
N LYS A 71 -4.83 12.59 -9.21
CA LYS A 71 -6.04 12.06 -8.55
C LYS A 71 -6.55 10.79 -9.22
N ASN A 72 -5.91 10.34 -10.30
CA ASN A 72 -6.31 9.13 -11.01
C ASN A 72 -5.87 7.90 -10.22
N ILE A 73 -6.82 7.15 -9.67
CA ILE A 73 -6.54 5.99 -8.83
C ILE A 73 -5.65 4.93 -9.51
N LYS A 74 -5.71 4.79 -10.83
CA LYS A 74 -4.85 3.85 -11.58
C LYS A 74 -3.41 4.32 -11.60
N GLU A 75 -3.19 5.62 -11.80
CA GLU A 75 -1.86 6.22 -11.74
C GLU A 75 -1.32 6.20 -10.31
N ILE A 76 -2.17 6.44 -9.30
CA ILE A 76 -1.81 6.32 -7.90
C ILE A 76 -1.36 4.89 -7.58
N ALA A 77 -2.13 3.89 -8.00
CA ALA A 77 -1.78 2.48 -7.82
C ALA A 77 -0.45 2.14 -8.49
N LYS A 78 -0.25 2.59 -9.74
CA LYS A 78 1.01 2.41 -10.49
C LYS A 78 2.22 3.05 -9.78
N LYS A 79 2.10 4.32 -9.38
CA LYS A 79 3.18 5.03 -8.68
C LYS A 79 3.49 4.39 -7.32
N THR A 80 2.45 3.97 -6.58
CA THR A 80 2.61 3.27 -5.31
C THR A 80 3.30 1.91 -5.49
N GLN A 81 2.92 1.17 -6.54
CA GLN A 81 3.52 -0.12 -6.88
C GLN A 81 5.02 0.03 -7.12
N ALA A 82 5.42 1.09 -7.85
CA ALA A 82 6.80 1.40 -8.21
C ALA A 82 7.67 2.02 -7.09
N LEU A 83 7.13 2.25 -5.87
CA LEU A 83 7.92 2.75 -4.76
C LEU A 83 9.11 1.81 -4.44
N PRO A 84 10.20 2.30 -3.82
CA PRO A 84 11.35 1.47 -3.47
C PRO A 84 10.95 0.21 -2.70
N LYS A 85 11.62 -0.92 -2.99
CA LYS A 85 11.33 -2.22 -2.38
C LYS A 85 12.63 -2.98 -2.09
N VAL A 86 12.74 -3.56 -0.89
CA VAL A 86 13.96 -4.24 -0.42
C VAL A 86 14.06 -5.68 -0.94
N ASN A 87 13.01 -6.49 -0.76
CA ASN A 87 13.01 -7.87 -1.26
C ASN A 87 12.76 -7.89 -2.78
N SER A 88 13.83 -8.03 -3.56
CA SER A 88 13.81 -8.11 -5.03
C SER A 88 13.25 -9.42 -5.59
N LYS A 89 13.05 -10.45 -4.77
CA LYS A 89 12.43 -11.72 -5.20
C LYS A 89 10.92 -11.61 -5.43
N ARG A 90 10.31 -10.49 -5.03
CA ARG A 90 8.86 -10.24 -5.13
C ARG A 90 8.62 -8.81 -5.58
N GLN A 91 7.73 -8.64 -6.53
CA GLN A 91 7.20 -7.32 -6.89
C GLN A 91 6.11 -6.89 -5.91
N ARG A 92 5.95 -5.57 -5.72
CA ARG A 92 4.81 -5.05 -4.95
C ARG A 92 3.53 -5.23 -5.76
N ILE A 93 2.44 -5.57 -5.06
CA ILE A 93 1.07 -5.53 -5.54
C ILE A 93 0.35 -4.43 -4.76
N VAL A 94 -0.43 -3.60 -5.44
CA VAL A 94 -1.27 -2.57 -4.81
C VAL A 94 -2.71 -2.83 -5.19
N ILE A 95 -3.59 -2.92 -4.19
CA ILE A 95 -5.01 -3.19 -4.36
C ILE A 95 -5.79 -2.04 -3.72
N PHE A 96 -6.52 -1.30 -4.55
CA PHE A 96 -7.42 -0.24 -4.09
C PHE A 96 -8.88 -0.56 -4.42
N THR A 97 -9.70 -0.66 -3.39
CA THR A 97 -11.16 -0.80 -3.52
C THR A 97 -11.81 0.55 -3.80
N GLN A 98 -13.01 0.55 -4.39
CA GLN A 98 -13.74 1.78 -4.76
C GLN A 98 -15.25 1.68 -4.45
N GLY A 99 -15.61 1.15 -3.29
CA GLY A 99 -17.00 0.88 -2.93
C GLY A 99 -17.68 -0.05 -3.95
N ARG A 100 -18.59 0.50 -4.76
CA ARG A 100 -19.32 -0.23 -5.82
C ARG A 100 -18.58 -0.31 -7.17
N ASP A 101 -17.56 0.53 -7.35
CA ASP A 101 -16.79 0.59 -8.58
C ASP A 101 -15.68 -0.48 -8.58
N ASP A 102 -15.04 -0.66 -9.73
CA ASP A 102 -14.05 -1.74 -9.91
C ASP A 102 -12.86 -1.61 -8.95
N THR A 103 -12.37 -2.76 -8.46
CA THR A 103 -11.15 -2.79 -7.65
C THR A 103 -9.93 -2.66 -8.58
N ILE A 104 -9.04 -1.74 -8.23
CA ILE A 104 -7.81 -1.49 -9.01
C ILE A 104 -6.69 -2.33 -8.45
N MET A 105 -6.04 -3.13 -9.31
CA MET A 105 -4.87 -3.93 -8.95
C MET A 105 -3.67 -3.54 -9.82
N ALA A 106 -2.66 -2.94 -9.21
CA ALA A 106 -1.38 -2.69 -9.88
C ALA A 106 -0.38 -3.79 -9.49
N THR A 107 0.12 -4.50 -10.50
CA THR A 107 1.35 -5.29 -10.41
C THR A 107 2.41 -4.64 -11.31
N GLU A 108 3.53 -5.30 -11.59
CA GLU A 108 4.47 -4.85 -12.64
C GLU A 108 3.75 -4.61 -13.99
N MET A 109 2.71 -5.40 -14.26
CA MET A 109 1.68 -5.10 -15.26
C MET A 109 0.40 -4.62 -14.57
N ILE A 110 -0.25 -3.58 -15.11
CA ILE A 110 -1.55 -3.13 -14.59
C ILE A 110 -2.62 -4.11 -15.06
N SER A 111 -3.42 -4.64 -14.14
CA SER A 111 -4.55 -5.52 -14.44
C SER A 111 -5.82 -5.01 -13.75
N PHE A 112 -6.98 -5.35 -14.30
CA PHE A 112 -8.26 -4.86 -13.81
C PHE A 112 -9.13 -6.05 -13.44
N PHE A 113 -9.69 -6.02 -12.23
CA PHE A 113 -10.61 -7.06 -11.77
C PHE A 113 -11.85 -6.41 -11.18
N LYS A 114 -13.00 -6.77 -11.75
CA LYS A 114 -14.29 -6.45 -11.15
C LYS A 114 -14.55 -7.48 -10.04
N MET A 115 -14.52 -7.02 -8.80
CA MET A 115 -14.86 -7.88 -7.66
C MET A 115 -16.39 -7.97 -7.59
N ILE A 116 -16.95 -9.08 -8.09
CA ILE A 116 -18.38 -9.36 -7.97
C ILE A 116 -18.61 -9.84 -6.53
N ILE A 117 -19.13 -8.96 -5.69
CA ILE A 117 -19.63 -9.33 -4.37
C ILE A 117 -21.10 -9.72 -4.58
N TYR A 118 -21.40 -11.02 -4.41
CA TYR A 118 -22.76 -11.56 -4.44
C TYR A 118 -23.52 -11.23 -3.16
#